data_AF-A0A5E9PBE8-F1
#
_entry.id   AF-A0A5E9PBE8-F1
#
_cell.length_a   1.000
_cell.length_b   1.000
_cell.length_c   1.000
_cell.angle_alpha   90.00
_cell.angle_beta   90.00
_cell.angle_gamma   90.00
#
_symmetry.space_group_name_H-M   'P 1'
#
loop_
_entity.id
_entity.type
_entity.pdbx_description
1 polymer ?
#
loop_
_entity_poly.entity_id
_entity_poly.type
_entity_poly.pdbx_seq_one_letter_code
_entity_poly.pdbx_strand_id
1 'polypeptide(L)'
;MKNIYILIFIGALMACSDKSPDKAQHDASHKSDVVRADKNQSGSAVSEKKESVGKAVKTADQVGEISCSNPNITRWYGFNDNIIESKCEVVKNFQLSAYKCDISKNAFGENKDAILLENQDKRIFVYSTSKDCNEMLEIRNANGP
;
A
#
# COMPACT_ATOMS: atom_id res chain seq x y z
N MET A 1 -16.70 -35.73 34.62
CA MET A 1 -16.06 -36.45 33.49
C MET A 1 -16.89 -36.18 32.25
N LYS A 2 -16.37 -35.41 31.29
CA LYS A 2 -17.14 -34.99 30.10
C LYS A 2 -16.28 -35.22 28.86
N ASN A 3 -16.78 -36.07 27.98
CA ASN A 3 -16.08 -36.60 26.81
C ASN A 3 -15.90 -35.50 25.75
N ILE A 4 -14.69 -35.38 25.22
CA ILE A 4 -14.35 -34.46 24.12
C ILE A 4 -14.40 -35.27 22.82
N TYR A 5 -15.22 -34.83 21.87
CA TYR A 5 -15.26 -35.37 20.50
C TYR A 5 -14.55 -34.41 19.56
N ILE A 6 -13.45 -34.87 18.97
CA ILE A 6 -12.70 -34.14 17.93
C ILE A 6 -13.20 -34.65 16.58
N LEU A 7 -13.83 -33.76 15.80
CA LEU A 7 -14.17 -34.02 14.40
C LEU A 7 -13.12 -33.35 13.52
N ILE A 8 -12.31 -34.17 12.83
CA ILE A 8 -11.34 -33.72 11.84
C ILE A 8 -12.04 -33.67 10.48
N PHE A 9 -12.21 -32.47 9.94
CA PHE A 9 -12.65 -32.29 8.55
C PHE A 9 -11.42 -32.18 7.64
N ILE A 10 -11.21 -33.22 6.82
CA ILE A 10 -10.23 -33.20 5.72
C ILE A 10 -10.98 -32.73 4.48
N GLY A 11 -10.89 -31.43 4.17
CA GLY A 11 -11.36 -30.86 2.91
C GLY A 11 -10.25 -30.90 1.86
N ALA A 12 -10.49 -31.57 0.74
CA ALA A 12 -9.54 -31.74 -0.35
C ALA A 12 -9.19 -30.42 -1.07
N LEU A 13 -7.91 -30.20 -1.35
CA LEU A 13 -7.45 -29.15 -2.26
C LEU A 13 -7.80 -29.55 -3.70
N MET A 14 -8.81 -28.90 -4.29
CA MET A 14 -8.99 -28.91 -5.74
C MET A 14 -7.96 -27.97 -6.35
N ALA A 15 -6.93 -28.53 -6.98
CA ALA A 15 -6.01 -27.77 -7.81
C ALA A 15 -6.77 -27.29 -9.07
N CYS A 16 -7.07 -26.00 -9.15
CA CYS A 16 -7.48 -25.38 -10.40
C CYS A 16 -6.24 -25.29 -11.30
N SER A 17 -6.12 -26.25 -12.23
CA SER A 17 -5.11 -26.21 -13.28
C SER A 17 -5.41 -25.07 -14.24
N ASP A 18 -4.40 -24.22 -14.43
CA ASP A 18 -4.35 -23.12 -15.39
C ASP A 18 -4.70 -23.63 -16.80
N LYS A 19 -5.59 -22.91 -17.48
CA LYS A 19 -5.89 -23.14 -18.89
C LYS A 19 -5.98 -21.82 -19.61
N SER A 20 -4.82 -21.20 -19.78
CA SER A 20 -4.59 -20.16 -20.79
C SER A 20 -4.74 -20.76 -22.20
N PRO A 21 -5.62 -20.25 -23.07
CA PRO A 21 -5.55 -20.53 -24.49
C PRO A 21 -4.64 -19.49 -25.16
N ASP A 22 -3.48 -19.96 -25.60
CA ASP A 22 -2.68 -19.35 -26.66
C ASP A 22 -3.58 -18.91 -27.83
N LYS A 23 -3.50 -17.63 -28.18
CA LYS A 23 -3.78 -17.16 -29.54
C LYS A 23 -2.66 -16.22 -29.97
N ALA A 24 -1.65 -16.82 -30.59
CA ALA A 24 -0.87 -16.16 -31.62
C ALA A 24 -1.78 -15.86 -32.83
N GLN A 25 -1.69 -14.67 -33.41
CA GLN A 25 -1.57 -14.49 -34.87
C GLN A 25 -1.32 -13.03 -35.28
N HIS A 26 -0.29 -12.90 -36.12
CA HIS A 26 -0.06 -11.96 -37.22
C HIS A 26 0.30 -10.48 -36.99
N ASP A 27 1.60 -10.23 -37.16
CA ASP A 27 2.23 -9.29 -38.09
C ASP A 27 1.34 -8.25 -38.81
N ALA A 28 1.70 -6.97 -38.63
CA ALA A 28 1.91 -6.07 -39.76
C ALA A 28 2.86 -4.93 -39.35
N SER A 29 4.06 -5.00 -39.92
CA SER A 29 5.10 -3.99 -39.99
C SER A 29 4.64 -2.64 -40.53
N HIS A 30 5.09 -1.54 -39.91
CA HIS A 30 5.39 -0.31 -40.64
C HIS A 30 6.62 0.39 -40.05
N LYS A 31 7.75 0.18 -40.73
CA LYS A 31 8.97 0.99 -40.62
C LYS A 31 8.79 2.16 -41.60
N SER A 32 8.84 3.38 -41.10
CA SER A 32 9.07 4.56 -41.95
C SER A 32 10.32 5.26 -41.42
N ASP A 33 11.42 4.99 -42.12
CA ASP A 33 12.68 5.75 -42.10
C ASP A 33 12.49 7.06 -42.92
N VAL A 34 13.54 7.90 -43.00
CA VAL A 34 13.69 9.16 -43.79
C VAL A 34 13.28 10.42 -42.99
N VAL A 35 14.10 11.43 -42.65
CA VAL A 35 15.43 11.87 -43.13
C VAL A 35 16.12 12.80 -42.09
N ARG A 36 17.46 12.74 -42.03
CA ARG A 36 18.36 13.71 -41.36
C ARG A 36 18.66 14.91 -42.29
N ALA A 37 18.71 16.11 -41.74
CA ALA A 37 19.59 17.25 -42.07
C ALA A 37 19.09 18.46 -41.24
N ASP A 38 19.85 19.41 -40.71
CA ASP A 38 21.28 19.57 -40.52
C ASP A 38 21.46 20.61 -39.40
N LYS A 39 22.68 20.66 -38.89
CA LYS A 39 23.22 21.51 -37.83
C LYS A 39 23.43 22.96 -38.30
N ASN A 40 23.27 23.96 -37.42
CA ASN A 40 24.01 25.25 -37.32
C ASN A 40 23.33 26.12 -36.23
N GLN A 41 23.84 26.23 -34.99
CA GLN A 41 25.00 27.00 -34.52
C GLN A 41 24.83 28.53 -34.61
N SER A 42 24.51 29.15 -33.46
CA SER A 42 24.91 30.48 -33.00
C SER A 42 24.44 30.55 -31.53
N GLY A 43 25.21 30.84 -30.48
CA GLY A 43 26.45 31.59 -30.33
C GLY A 43 26.19 32.68 -29.28
N SER A 44 27.06 32.77 -28.24
CA SER A 44 27.14 33.82 -27.20
C SER A 44 26.13 33.71 -26.03
N ALA A 45 26.45 33.92 -24.74
CA ALA A 45 27.65 34.34 -24.02
C ALA A 45 27.55 33.94 -22.52
N VAL A 46 28.65 34.15 -21.80
CA VAL A 46 29.06 33.66 -20.48
C VAL A 46 28.55 34.51 -19.29
N SER A 47 28.41 33.83 -18.13
CA SER A 47 28.55 34.30 -16.72
C SER A 47 27.41 35.11 -16.07
N GLU A 48 26.84 34.57 -14.98
CA GLU A 48 27.24 34.96 -13.61
C GLU A 48 26.59 34.06 -12.53
N LYS A 49 27.39 33.74 -11.52
CA LYS A 49 27.05 32.99 -10.31
C LYS A 49 26.24 33.90 -9.37
N LYS A 50 25.04 33.47 -8.94
CA LYS A 50 24.40 34.01 -7.72
C LYS A 50 23.89 32.88 -6.84
N GLU A 51 24.31 32.98 -5.59
CA GLU A 51 24.11 32.11 -4.46
C GLU A 51 22.69 32.21 -3.89
N SER A 52 22.31 31.12 -3.22
CA SER A 52 21.07 30.78 -2.51
C SER A 52 20.09 31.91 -2.13
N VAL A 53 18.81 31.66 -2.37
CA VAL A 53 17.77 31.81 -1.33
C VAL A 53 16.83 30.62 -1.42
N GLY A 54 16.72 29.90 -0.30
CA GLY A 54 15.89 28.73 -0.18
C GLY A 54 14.42 29.05 -0.39
N LYS A 55 13.79 28.19 -1.18
CA LYS A 55 12.47 27.67 -0.85
C LYS A 55 12.42 26.29 -1.49
N ALA A 56 12.84 25.29 -0.72
CA ALA A 56 12.50 23.92 -1.01
C ALA A 56 10.98 23.91 -1.20
N VAL A 57 10.56 23.74 -2.45
CA VAL A 57 9.20 23.37 -2.77
C VAL A 57 8.96 22.13 -1.93
N LYS A 58 8.11 22.25 -0.92
CA LYS A 58 7.65 21.11 -0.14
C LYS A 58 6.82 20.26 -1.10
N THR A 59 7.50 19.40 -1.85
CA THR A 59 6.88 18.23 -2.45
C THR A 59 6.18 17.49 -1.30
N ALA A 60 4.97 17.02 -1.57
CA ALA A 60 4.06 16.42 -0.61
C ALA A 60 4.52 15.04 -0.10
N ASP A 61 5.82 14.84 0.13
CA ASP A 61 6.47 13.60 0.56
C ASP A 61 7.00 13.70 2.00
N GLN A 62 6.22 14.32 2.89
CA GLN A 62 6.44 14.19 4.33
C GLN A 62 5.35 13.34 4.97
N VAL A 63 4.95 12.25 4.31
CA VAL A 63 4.42 11.09 5.04
C VAL A 63 5.60 10.56 5.83
N GLY A 64 5.74 11.00 7.08
CA GLY A 64 6.82 10.57 7.95
C GLY A 64 6.93 9.05 7.94
N GLU A 65 8.16 8.56 7.89
CA GLU A 65 8.50 7.13 7.87
C GLU A 65 7.59 6.34 8.82
N ILE A 66 6.81 5.41 8.25
CA ILE A 66 5.85 4.60 8.99
C ILE A 66 6.67 3.63 9.85
N SER A 67 6.62 3.79 11.17
CA SER A 67 7.44 3.02 12.11
C SER A 67 6.65 2.67 13.36
N CYS A 68 6.79 1.43 13.81
CA CYS A 68 6.25 0.94 15.09
C CYS A 68 6.79 1.67 16.31
N SER A 69 7.92 2.37 16.18
CA SER A 69 8.49 3.19 17.25
C SER A 69 7.93 4.61 17.28
N ASN A 70 7.02 4.96 16.36
CA ASN A 70 6.46 6.31 16.30
C ASN A 70 5.57 6.58 17.53
N PRO A 71 5.88 7.59 18.36
CA PRO A 71 5.12 7.85 19.58
C PRO A 71 3.68 8.32 19.30
N ASN A 72 3.37 8.72 18.07
CA ASN A 72 2.06 9.24 17.69
C ASN A 72 1.09 8.20 17.14
N ILE A 73 1.46 6.91 17.07
CA ILE A 73 0.58 5.83 16.55
C ILE A 73 -0.80 5.84 17.23
N THR A 74 -0.86 6.13 18.52
CA THR A 74 -2.13 6.16 19.27
C THR A 74 -3.09 7.27 18.83
N ARG A 75 -2.59 8.30 18.14
CA ARG A 75 -3.38 9.43 17.60
C ARG A 75 -3.75 9.25 16.12
N TRP A 76 -3.22 8.20 15.49
CA TRP A 76 -3.49 7.87 14.10
C TRP A 76 -4.83 7.14 13.96
N TYR A 77 -5.17 6.73 12.75
CA TYR A 77 -6.44 6.10 12.42
C TYR A 77 -6.21 4.65 12.05
N GLY A 78 -7.12 3.76 12.43
CA GLY A 78 -7.08 2.38 12.00
C GLY A 78 -8.46 1.74 12.03
N PHE A 79 -8.55 0.54 11.48
CA PHE A 79 -9.75 -0.28 11.49
C PHE A 79 -9.40 -1.70 11.92
N ASN A 80 -10.35 -2.38 12.59
CA ASN A 80 -10.17 -3.76 13.00
C ASN A 80 -10.55 -4.71 11.87
N ASP A 81 -9.58 -5.44 11.37
CA ASP A 81 -9.73 -6.36 10.26
C ASP A 81 -10.60 -7.57 10.61
N ASN A 82 -10.69 -7.93 11.89
CA ASN A 82 -11.52 -9.04 12.36
C ASN A 82 -13.04 -8.73 12.34
N ILE A 83 -13.44 -7.49 12.03
CA ILE A 83 -14.85 -7.04 12.03
C ILE A 83 -15.29 -6.79 10.59
N ILE A 84 -16.35 -7.45 10.14
CA ILE A 84 -16.90 -7.30 8.77
C ILE A 84 -17.26 -5.82 8.52
N GLU A 85 -18.13 -5.26 9.36
CA GLU A 85 -18.55 -3.85 9.29
C GLU A 85 -17.61 -2.93 10.09
N SER A 86 -16.32 -3.01 9.79
CA SER A 86 -15.30 -2.19 10.45
C SER A 86 -15.44 -0.72 10.08
N LYS A 87 -14.89 0.15 10.92
CA LYS A 87 -14.82 1.60 10.69
C LYS A 87 -13.43 2.10 11.06
N CYS A 88 -13.02 3.17 10.38
CA CYS A 88 -11.82 3.90 10.74
C CYS A 88 -12.06 4.73 12.00
N GLU A 89 -11.27 4.43 13.04
CA GLU A 89 -11.31 5.11 14.32
C GLU A 89 -9.90 5.49 14.77
N VAL A 90 -9.81 6.39 15.75
CA VAL A 90 -8.52 6.74 16.36
C VAL A 90 -7.96 5.52 17.09
N VAL A 91 -6.68 5.21 16.89
CA VAL A 91 -6.06 3.97 17.40
C VAL A 91 -6.25 3.77 18.91
N LYS A 92 -6.20 4.86 19.70
CA LYS A 92 -6.44 4.84 21.14
C LYS A 92 -7.81 4.23 21.51
N ASN A 93 -8.82 4.36 20.65
CA ASN A 93 -10.18 3.85 20.92
C ASN A 93 -10.25 2.33 20.87
N PHE A 94 -9.31 1.66 20.20
CA PHE A 94 -9.22 0.20 20.23
C PHE A 94 -8.76 -0.34 21.57
N GLN A 95 -8.31 0.50 22.52
CA GLN A 95 -7.96 0.10 23.90
C GLN A 95 -7.04 -1.14 23.92
N LEU A 96 -6.00 -1.14 23.09
CA LEU A 96 -5.01 -2.21 23.04
C LEU A 96 -4.11 -2.12 24.28
N SER A 97 -4.25 -3.06 25.21
CA SER A 97 -3.43 -3.14 26.44
C SER A 97 -2.01 -3.63 26.17
N ALA A 98 -1.88 -4.60 25.27
CA ALA A 98 -0.62 -5.10 24.73
C ALA A 98 -0.85 -5.58 23.29
N TYR A 99 0.14 -5.39 22.42
CA TYR A 99 0.07 -5.76 21.02
C TYR A 99 1.47 -6.01 20.45
N LYS A 100 1.56 -6.86 19.43
CA LYS A 100 2.67 -6.89 18.48
C LYS A 100 2.50 -5.75 17.49
N CYS A 101 3.61 -5.18 17.05
CA CYS A 101 3.61 -4.14 16.04
C CYS A 101 4.53 -4.57 14.91
N ASP A 102 3.99 -4.63 13.69
CA ASP A 102 4.71 -4.96 12.47
C ASP A 102 4.38 -3.93 11.37
N ILE A 103 5.18 -3.95 10.29
CA ILE A 103 4.89 -3.17 9.08
C ILE A 103 4.32 -4.11 8.03
N SER A 104 3.06 -3.91 7.68
CA SER A 104 2.42 -4.60 6.56
C SER A 104 2.73 -3.84 5.28
N LYS A 105 3.69 -4.36 4.51
CA LYS A 105 4.03 -3.78 3.21
C LYS A 105 2.93 -4.00 2.19
N ASN A 106 2.66 -2.98 1.37
CA ASN A 106 1.65 -3.01 0.32
C ASN A 106 0.32 -3.60 0.80
N ALA A 107 -0.23 -3.04 1.88
CA ALA A 107 -1.39 -3.59 2.55
C ALA A 107 -2.56 -3.69 1.55
N PHE A 108 -3.24 -4.83 1.56
CA PHE A 108 -4.37 -5.13 0.65
C PHE A 108 -4.04 -5.09 -0.85
N GLY A 109 -2.75 -5.22 -1.21
CA GLY A 109 -2.31 -5.23 -2.61
C GLY A 109 -2.04 -3.83 -3.19
N GLU A 110 -2.18 -2.79 -2.38
CA GLU A 110 -1.99 -1.40 -2.80
C GLU A 110 -0.57 -0.92 -2.52
N ASN A 111 -0.09 0.08 -3.26
CA ASN A 111 1.23 0.69 -3.04
C ASN A 111 1.24 1.64 -1.82
N LYS A 112 0.80 1.14 -0.67
CA LYS A 112 0.78 1.87 0.59
C LYS A 112 0.91 0.89 1.76
N ASP A 113 1.90 1.17 2.60
CA ASP A 113 2.20 0.38 3.79
C ASP A 113 1.26 0.74 4.94
N ALA A 114 1.10 -0.19 5.88
CA ALA A 114 0.35 0.01 7.10
C ALA A 114 1.16 -0.44 8.32
N ILE A 115 0.92 0.20 9.47
CA ILE A 115 1.30 -0.42 10.74
C ILE A 115 0.25 -1.45 11.09
N LEU A 116 0.67 -2.68 11.37
CA LEU A 116 -0.18 -3.75 11.85
C LEU A 116 -0.02 -3.88 13.36
N LEU A 117 -1.07 -3.55 14.11
CA LEU A 117 -1.14 -3.79 15.55
C LEU A 117 -1.98 -5.04 15.80
N GLU A 118 -1.38 -6.08 16.36
CA GLU A 118 -2.05 -7.37 16.52
C GLU A 118 -1.95 -7.90 17.95
N ASN A 119 -3.09 -8.35 18.48
CA ASN A 119 -3.15 -9.18 19.67
C ASN A 119 -4.18 -10.31 19.46
N GLN A 120 -4.50 -11.05 20.53
CA GLN A 120 -5.40 -12.21 20.41
C GLN A 120 -6.80 -11.87 19.86
N ASP A 121 -7.28 -10.65 20.08
CA ASP A 121 -8.66 -10.26 19.78
C ASP A 121 -8.76 -9.34 18.56
N LYS A 122 -7.69 -8.60 18.27
CA LYS A 122 -7.73 -7.45 17.36
C LYS A 122 -6.55 -7.50 16.41
N ARG A 123 -6.86 -7.20 15.15
CA ARG A 123 -5.89 -7.04 14.08
C ARG A 123 -6.16 -5.68 13.43
N ILE A 124 -5.39 -4.66 13.83
CA ILE A 124 -5.66 -3.27 13.46
C ILE A 124 -4.64 -2.82 12.41
N PHE A 125 -5.12 -2.43 11.23
CA PHE A 125 -4.30 -1.73 10.23
C PHE A 125 -4.37 -0.23 10.50
N VAL A 126 -3.22 0.42 10.61
CA VAL A 126 -3.08 1.81 11.07
C VAL A 126 -2.39 2.68 10.02
N TYR A 127 -2.97 3.87 9.81
CA TYR A 127 -2.53 4.90 8.86
C TYR A 127 -2.52 6.28 9.53
N SER A 128 -1.59 7.13 9.10
CA SER A 128 -1.38 8.46 9.71
C SER A 128 -2.54 9.43 9.49
N THR A 129 -3.35 9.25 8.45
CA THR A 129 -4.50 10.09 8.14
C THR A 129 -5.81 9.29 8.09
N SER A 130 -6.92 9.94 8.40
CA SER A 130 -8.25 9.33 8.28
C SER A 130 -8.61 9.01 6.84
N LYS A 131 -8.13 9.83 5.88
CA LYS A 131 -8.33 9.59 4.45
C LYS A 131 -7.70 8.26 4.03
N ASP A 132 -6.43 8.04 4.37
CA ASP A 132 -5.72 6.80 4.03
C ASP A 132 -6.36 5.58 4.67
N CYS A 133 -6.81 5.71 5.92
CA CYS A 133 -7.54 4.64 6.60
C CYS A 133 -8.83 4.28 5.84
N ASN A 134 -9.67 5.26 5.51
CA ASN A 134 -10.95 5.00 4.86
C ASN A 134 -10.76 4.42 3.45
N GLU A 135 -9.81 4.95 2.68
CA GLU A 135 -9.45 4.42 1.36
C GLU A 135 -9.05 2.94 1.46
N MET A 136 -8.21 2.60 2.42
CA MET A 136 -7.76 1.22 2.63
C MET A 136 -8.86 0.30 3.14
N LEU A 137 -9.76 0.80 3.98
CA LEU A 137 -10.94 0.06 4.43
C LEU A 137 -11.89 -0.23 3.27
N GLU A 138 -12.11 0.71 2.36
CA GLU A 138 -12.91 0.49 1.15
C GLU A 138 -12.32 -0.60 0.27
N ILE A 139 -11.00 -0.60 0.07
CA ILE A 139 -10.30 -1.60 -0.73
C ILE A 139 -10.37 -2.98 -0.07
N ARG A 140 -10.12 -3.06 1.24
CA ARG A 140 -10.30 -4.28 2.03
C ARG A 140 -11.73 -4.81 1.88
N ASN A 141 -12.74 -3.95 1.98
CA ASN A 141 -14.13 -4.35 1.81
C ASN A 141 -14.46 -4.83 0.40
N ALA A 142 -13.85 -4.24 -0.64
CA ALA A 142 -14.01 -4.67 -2.03
C ALA A 142 -13.39 -6.06 -2.29
N ASN A 143 -12.32 -6.40 -1.58
CA ASN A 143 -11.65 -7.70 -1.67
C ASN A 143 -12.31 -8.81 -0.83
N GLY A 144 -13.24 -8.45 0.06
CA GLY A 144 -13.79 -9.34 1.08
C GLY A 144 -13.01 -9.21 2.40
N PRO A 145 -13.70 -9.13 3.56
CA PRO A 145 -13.07 -9.12 4.88
C PRO A 145 -12.24 -10.37 5.17
#